data_AF-A0A4W5NNF1-F1
#
_entry.id   AF-A0A4W5NNF1-F1
#
_cell.length_a   1.000
_cell.length_b   1.000
_cell.length_c   1.000
_cell.angle_alpha   90.00
_cell.angle_beta   90.00
_cell.angle_gamma   90.00
#
_symmetry.space_group_name_H-M   'P 1'
#
loop_
_entity.id
_entity.type
_entity.pdbx_description
1 polymer ?
#
loop_
_entity_poly.entity_id
_entity_poly.type
_entity_poly.pdbx_seq_one_letter_code
_entity_poly.pdbx_strand_id
1 'polypeptide(L)'
;YKQPLFDVKAKRSLINGLVPILTFCCLTFTVPSSSPKDVTVVSKELKPRTIIVNWQPPSEANGKITGYIIYYSTDVNAEVHDWVIEPVVGNRLTHQIQELTLDTTYYFKIQARNSKGMGPMSEAVHFRTPKTESSDKMANDQGNSLFPSIHFFSMMTD
;
A
#
# COMPACT_ATOMS: atom_id res chain seq x y z
N TYR A 1 10.29 -37.51 -10.91
CA TYR A 1 8.97 -36.96 -11.23
C TYR A 1 9.07 -36.17 -12.53
N LYS A 2 8.70 -36.81 -13.65
CA LYS A 2 8.82 -36.29 -15.03
C LYS A 2 7.54 -35.59 -15.45
N GLN A 3 7.66 -34.43 -16.10
CA GLN A 3 6.57 -33.73 -16.79
C GLN A 3 6.18 -34.49 -18.07
N PRO A 4 4.90 -34.50 -18.49
CA PRO A 4 4.51 -35.13 -19.75
C PRO A 4 4.76 -34.18 -20.94
N LEU A 5 5.41 -34.74 -21.97
CA LEU A 5 5.61 -34.17 -23.30
C LEU A 5 4.26 -34.26 -24.05
N PHE A 6 3.71 -33.14 -24.50
CA PHE A 6 2.49 -33.17 -25.33
C PHE A 6 2.86 -33.51 -26.78
N ASP A 7 2.36 -34.64 -27.25
CA ASP A 7 2.50 -35.13 -28.63
C ASP A 7 1.83 -34.17 -29.63
N VAL A 8 2.63 -33.57 -30.51
CA VAL A 8 2.15 -32.74 -31.62
C VAL A 8 1.85 -33.65 -32.81
N LYS A 9 0.59 -34.01 -32.98
CA LYS A 9 0.10 -34.57 -34.25
C LYS A 9 -1.10 -33.78 -34.77
N ALA A 10 -0.82 -32.58 -35.28
CA ALA A 10 -1.80 -31.76 -35.99
C ALA A 10 -1.82 -32.15 -37.49
N LYS A 11 -2.88 -32.85 -37.91
CA LYS A 11 -3.14 -33.16 -39.33
C LYS A 11 -3.87 -31.95 -39.95
N ARG A 12 -3.21 -31.26 -40.88
CA ARG A 12 -3.76 -30.09 -41.59
C ARG A 12 -4.93 -30.52 -42.49
N SER A 13 -6.09 -29.87 -42.36
CA SER A 13 -7.13 -29.80 -43.39
C SER A 13 -7.69 -28.37 -43.39
N LEU A 14 -7.43 -27.64 -44.48
CA LEU A 14 -7.88 -26.27 -44.72
C LEU A 14 -9.13 -26.33 -45.60
N ILE A 15 -10.33 -26.06 -45.06
CA ILE A 15 -11.48 -25.63 -45.88
C ILE A 15 -12.33 -24.59 -45.11
N ASN A 16 -12.45 -23.40 -45.72
CA ASN A 16 -13.52 -22.41 -45.65
C ASN A 16 -14.05 -21.96 -44.27
N GLY A 17 -13.58 -20.79 -43.83
CA GLY A 17 -14.18 -20.02 -42.74
C GLY A 17 -13.16 -19.55 -41.72
N LEU A 18 -12.44 -18.47 -42.03
CA LEU A 18 -11.52 -17.82 -41.10
C LEU A 18 -12.30 -17.13 -39.97
N VAL A 19 -12.78 -17.91 -39.00
CA VAL A 19 -12.87 -17.44 -37.63
C VAL A 19 -11.55 -17.84 -36.98
N PRO A 20 -10.70 -16.92 -36.52
CA PRO A 20 -9.38 -17.27 -36.02
C PRO A 20 -9.51 -17.97 -34.67
N ILE A 21 -9.56 -19.31 -34.67
CA ILE A 21 -9.55 -20.16 -33.47
C ILE A 21 -8.12 -20.25 -32.88
N LEU A 22 -7.37 -19.15 -32.91
CA LEU A 22 -6.05 -19.03 -32.27
C LEU A 22 -6.08 -18.20 -30.98
N THR A 23 -7.24 -17.66 -30.60
CA THR A 23 -7.35 -16.80 -29.41
C THR A 23 -7.54 -17.58 -28.10
N PHE A 24 -7.65 -18.91 -28.13
CA PHE A 24 -7.99 -19.72 -26.95
C PHE A 24 -6.80 -20.26 -26.13
N CYS A 25 -5.54 -19.89 -26.43
CA CYS A 25 -4.38 -20.29 -25.62
C CYS A 25 -4.02 -19.28 -24.49
N CYS A 26 -4.71 -18.14 -24.40
CA CYS A 26 -4.46 -17.11 -23.37
C CYS A 26 -5.28 -17.35 -22.09
N LEU A 27 -5.20 -18.55 -21.52
CA LEU A 27 -5.63 -18.77 -20.12
C LEU A 27 -4.46 -18.31 -19.23
N THR A 28 -4.65 -17.15 -18.59
CA THR A 28 -3.66 -16.29 -17.93
C THR A 28 -2.75 -17.00 -16.92
N PHE A 29 -1.51 -17.29 -17.34
CA PHE A 29 -0.42 -17.82 -16.50
C PHE A 29 0.82 -16.91 -16.52
N THR A 30 0.61 -15.61 -16.63
CA THR A 30 1.68 -14.60 -16.65
C THR A 30 1.78 -13.88 -15.32
N VAL A 31 2.80 -13.04 -15.15
CA VAL A 31 2.85 -12.10 -14.01
C VAL A 31 1.65 -11.13 -14.07
N PRO A 32 1.27 -10.49 -12.95
CA PRO A 32 0.25 -9.44 -12.99
C PRO A 32 0.66 -8.36 -13.99
N SER A 33 -0.22 -7.95 -14.89
CA SER A 33 0.07 -6.94 -15.92
C SER A 33 -0.37 -5.52 -15.52
N SER A 34 -1.15 -5.39 -14.46
CA SER A 34 -1.51 -4.10 -13.87
C SER A 34 -0.97 -3.98 -12.44
N SER A 35 -0.67 -2.76 -11.99
CA SER A 35 -0.28 -2.48 -10.62
C SER A 35 -1.47 -2.59 -9.66
N PRO A 36 -1.24 -2.66 -8.33
CA PRO A 36 -2.28 -2.42 -7.34
C PRO A 36 -2.92 -1.04 -7.54
N LYS A 37 -4.20 -0.93 -7.18
CA LYS A 37 -5.01 0.28 -7.35
C LYS A 37 -5.22 1.01 -6.03
N ASP A 38 -5.70 2.25 -6.11
CA ASP A 38 -6.20 3.03 -4.97
C ASP A 38 -5.26 2.99 -3.76
N VAL A 39 -3.96 3.17 -4.04
CA VAL A 39 -2.93 3.16 -3.01
C VAL A 39 -3.11 4.41 -2.16
N THR A 40 -3.41 4.21 -0.88
CA THR A 40 -3.65 5.29 0.09
C THR A 40 -2.74 5.10 1.29
N VAL A 41 -2.23 6.21 1.81
CA VAL A 41 -1.35 6.22 2.97
C VAL A 41 -1.95 7.17 4.01
N VAL A 42 -2.16 6.66 5.23
CA VAL A 42 -2.75 7.43 6.33
C VAL A 42 -1.90 7.28 7.59
N SER A 43 -1.85 8.32 8.43
CA SER A 43 -1.25 8.22 9.77
C SER A 43 -2.07 7.28 10.63
N LYS A 44 -1.41 6.47 11.46
CA LYS A 44 -2.11 5.72 12.50
C LYS A 44 -2.45 6.67 13.66
N GLU A 45 -3.68 6.57 14.15
CA GLU A 45 -4.13 7.37 15.29
C GLU A 45 -3.21 7.14 16.50
N LEU A 46 -2.86 8.24 17.18
CA LEU A 46 -1.98 8.25 18.37
C LEU A 46 -0.56 7.70 18.13
N LYS A 47 -0.18 7.43 16.87
CA LYS A 47 1.12 6.87 16.48
C LYS A 47 1.68 7.61 15.26
N PRO A 48 2.28 8.79 15.45
CA PRO A 48 2.74 9.71 14.39
C PRO A 48 3.89 9.15 13.54
N ARG A 49 4.68 8.23 14.10
CA ARG A 49 5.76 7.49 13.40
C ARG A 49 5.26 6.24 12.69
N THR A 50 3.94 6.05 12.65
CA THR A 50 3.31 4.88 12.10
C THR A 50 2.28 5.29 11.06
N ILE A 51 2.36 4.65 9.91
CA ILE A 51 1.39 4.82 8.83
C ILE A 51 0.73 3.48 8.50
N ILE A 52 -0.43 3.58 7.88
CA ILE A 52 -1.18 2.47 7.32
C ILE A 52 -1.25 2.71 5.81
N VAL A 53 -0.69 1.78 5.05
CA VAL A 53 -0.79 1.74 3.59
C VAL A 53 -1.94 0.80 3.25
N ASN A 54 -2.92 1.27 2.49
CA ASN A 54 -4.02 0.47 1.98
C ASN A 54 -4.02 0.51 0.45
N TRP A 55 -4.46 -0.57 -0.19
CA TRP A 55 -4.53 -0.66 -1.64
C TRP A 55 -5.65 -1.61 -2.06
N GLN A 56 -5.96 -1.62 -3.35
CA GLN A 56 -6.87 -2.55 -3.99
C GLN A 56 -6.10 -3.51 -4.91
N PRO A 57 -6.64 -4.73 -5.16
CA PRO A 57 -6.03 -5.67 -6.09
C PRO A 57 -5.83 -5.09 -7.50
N PRO A 58 -4.86 -5.60 -8.27
CA PRO A 58 -4.70 -5.25 -9.68
C PRO A 58 -5.92 -5.66 -10.52
N SER A 59 -6.26 -4.91 -11.57
CA SER A 59 -7.28 -5.30 -12.55
C SER A 59 -6.94 -6.66 -13.20
N GLU A 60 -5.66 -6.82 -13.53
CA GLU A 60 -5.13 -7.91 -14.33
C GLU A 60 -4.10 -8.67 -13.49
N ALA A 61 -4.60 -9.49 -12.57
CA ALA A 61 -3.78 -10.32 -11.68
C ALA A 61 -3.13 -11.52 -12.40
N ASN A 62 -3.70 -11.93 -13.54
CA ASN A 62 -3.26 -13.07 -14.35
C ASN A 62 -2.98 -14.35 -13.55
N GLY A 63 -3.77 -14.57 -12.50
CA GLY A 63 -3.60 -15.66 -11.55
C GLY A 63 -3.88 -15.22 -10.11
N LYS A 64 -3.67 -16.15 -9.17
CA LYS A 64 -3.84 -15.88 -7.73
C LYS A 64 -2.67 -15.04 -7.22
N ILE A 65 -2.98 -13.89 -6.61
CA ILE A 65 -1.99 -13.08 -5.90
C ILE A 65 -1.47 -13.85 -4.68
N THR A 66 -0.15 -13.94 -4.58
CA THR A 66 0.59 -14.61 -3.49
C THR A 66 1.24 -13.61 -2.54
N GLY A 67 1.32 -12.33 -2.94
CA GLY A 67 1.79 -11.26 -2.08
C GLY A 67 1.82 -9.90 -2.77
N TYR A 68 2.21 -8.90 -2.02
CA TYR A 68 2.53 -7.55 -2.49
C TYR A 68 3.92 -7.17 -1.99
N ILE A 69 4.56 -6.21 -2.64
CA ILE A 69 5.84 -5.67 -2.20
C ILE A 69 5.70 -4.16 -2.18
N ILE A 70 5.90 -3.57 -1.01
CA ILE A 70 5.87 -2.13 -0.80
C ILE A 70 7.32 -1.62 -0.83
N TYR A 71 7.56 -0.58 -1.61
CA TYR A 71 8.82 0.13 -1.67
C TYR A 71 8.60 1.51 -1.08
N TYR A 72 9.48 1.95 -0.20
CA TYR A 72 9.45 3.33 0.27
C TYR A 72 10.83 3.96 0.45
N SER A 73 10.89 5.27 0.23
CA SER A 73 12.11 6.08 0.34
C SER A 73 11.76 7.52 0.69
N THR A 74 12.71 8.26 1.26
CA THR A 74 12.62 9.72 1.42
C THR A 74 13.05 10.48 0.17
N ASP A 75 13.66 9.79 -0.79
CA ASP A 75 14.07 10.34 -2.08
C ASP A 75 13.37 9.58 -3.22
N VAL A 76 12.55 10.31 -4.00
CA VAL A 76 11.81 9.77 -5.14
C VAL A 76 12.72 9.44 -6.33
N ASN A 77 13.89 10.09 -6.42
CA ASN A 77 14.85 9.91 -7.51
C ASN A 77 15.89 8.82 -7.21
N ALA A 78 15.92 8.30 -5.97
CA ALA A 78 16.77 7.19 -5.61
C ALA A 78 16.50 5.97 -6.50
N GLU A 79 17.55 5.22 -6.82
CA GLU A 79 17.41 4.00 -7.59
C GLU A 79 16.58 2.97 -6.82
N VAL A 80 15.77 2.17 -7.51
CA VAL A 80 14.80 1.26 -6.87
C VAL A 80 15.43 0.28 -5.87
N HIS A 81 16.70 -0.07 -6.05
CA HIS A 81 17.42 -0.97 -5.13
C HIS A 81 17.82 -0.31 -3.81
N ASP A 82 17.85 1.03 -3.75
CA ASP A 82 18.10 1.81 -2.53
C ASP A 82 16.82 2.04 -1.71
N TRP A 83 15.65 1.75 -2.28
CA TRP A 83 14.38 1.88 -1.57
C TRP A 83 14.24 0.77 -0.52
N VAL A 84 13.61 1.09 0.61
CA VAL A 84 13.29 0.10 1.63
C VAL A 84 12.17 -0.81 1.10
N ILE A 85 12.33 -2.13 1.27
CA ILE A 85 11.44 -3.15 0.71
C ILE A 85 10.70 -3.87 1.83
N GLU A 86 9.36 -3.80 1.81
CA GLU A 86 8.48 -4.47 2.76
C GLU A 86 7.60 -5.51 2.05
N PRO A 87 7.90 -6.81 2.18
CA PRO A 87 7.10 -7.87 1.58
C PRO A 87 5.83 -8.13 2.40
N VAL A 88 4.69 -8.18 1.70
CA VAL A 88 3.39 -8.52 2.28
C VAL A 88 2.94 -9.85 1.72
N VAL A 89 2.92 -10.89 2.57
CA VAL A 89 2.54 -12.24 2.15
C VAL A 89 1.01 -12.40 2.08
N GLY A 90 0.54 -13.14 1.08
CA GLY A 90 -0.86 -13.49 0.90
C GLY A 90 -1.67 -12.44 0.14
N ASN A 91 -2.94 -12.29 0.51
CA ASN A 91 -3.90 -11.40 -0.14
C ASN A 91 -4.28 -10.20 0.74
N ARG A 92 -3.42 -9.82 1.69
CA ARG A 92 -3.64 -8.63 2.52
C ARG A 92 -3.66 -7.40 1.63
N LEU A 93 -4.57 -6.47 1.93
CA LEU A 93 -4.76 -5.20 1.23
C LEU A 93 -4.39 -3.99 2.09
N THR A 94 -3.73 -4.25 3.21
CA THR A 94 -3.31 -3.27 4.19
C THR A 94 -2.02 -3.70 4.87
N HIS A 95 -1.14 -2.75 5.14
CA HIS A 95 0.12 -2.95 5.83
C HIS A 95 0.48 -1.74 6.68
N GLN A 96 1.12 -1.98 7.83
CA GLN A 96 1.50 -0.94 8.78
C GLN A 96 3.02 -0.79 8.79
N ILE A 97 3.51 0.39 8.43
CA ILE A 97 4.94 0.75 8.50
C ILE A 97 5.15 1.59 9.76
N GLN A 98 6.18 1.28 10.53
CA GLN A 98 6.48 1.88 11.83
C GLN A 98 7.85 2.56 11.81
N GLU A 99 8.17 3.25 12.90
CA GLU A 99 9.49 3.86 13.13
C GLU A 99 9.91 4.88 12.05
N LEU A 100 8.94 5.54 11.43
CA LEU A 100 9.21 6.63 10.50
C LEU A 100 9.77 7.87 11.21
N THR A 101 10.58 8.63 10.48
CA THR A 101 11.08 9.93 10.95
C THR A 101 9.97 10.97 10.81
N LEU A 102 9.75 11.77 11.86
CA LEU A 102 8.76 12.85 11.85
C LEU A 102 9.13 13.96 10.87
N ASP A 103 8.14 14.77 10.50
CA ASP A 103 8.26 15.87 9.53
C ASP A 103 8.96 15.51 8.20
N THR A 104 8.92 14.25 7.80
CA THR A 104 9.63 13.73 6.63
C THR A 104 8.64 13.29 5.56
N THR A 105 8.92 13.66 4.30
CA THR A 105 8.15 13.17 3.14
C THR A 105 8.69 11.82 2.72
N TYR A 106 7.81 10.82 2.69
CA TYR A 106 8.09 9.50 2.17
C TYR A 106 7.32 9.27 0.87
N TYR A 107 7.95 8.58 -0.06
CA TYR A 107 7.37 8.12 -1.32
C TYR A 107 7.15 6.62 -1.23
N PHE A 108 6.02 6.15 -1.76
CA PHE A 108 5.60 4.75 -1.71
C PHE A 108 5.26 4.27 -3.11
N LYS A 109 5.75 3.09 -3.46
CA LYS A 109 5.35 2.32 -4.63
C LYS A 109 4.96 0.92 -4.18
N ILE A 110 4.02 0.30 -4.87
CA ILE A 110 3.61 -1.07 -4.55
C ILE A 110 3.46 -1.88 -5.82
N GLN A 111 3.84 -3.15 -5.78
CA GLN A 111 3.59 -4.10 -6.87
C GLN A 111 2.96 -5.39 -6.36
N ALA A 112 2.16 -6.02 -7.21
CA ALA A 112 1.55 -7.31 -6.92
C ALA A 112 2.48 -8.45 -7.33
N ARG A 113 2.41 -9.57 -6.62
CA ARG A 113 3.15 -10.80 -6.92
C ARG A 113 2.19 -11.98 -7.01
N ASN A 114 2.39 -12.82 -8.01
CA ASN A 114 1.73 -14.12 -8.12
C ASN A 114 2.78 -15.24 -8.24
N SER A 115 2.34 -16.47 -8.54
CA SER A 115 3.24 -17.63 -8.69
C SER A 115 4.20 -17.53 -9.89
N LYS A 116 3.97 -16.60 -10.81
CA LYS A 116 4.77 -16.38 -12.02
C LYS A 116 5.81 -15.30 -11.83
N GLY A 117 5.60 -14.39 -10.88
CA GLY A 117 6.54 -13.31 -10.59
C GLY A 117 5.85 -12.03 -10.12
N MET A 118 6.55 -10.93 -10.31
CA MET A 118 6.14 -9.60 -9.88
C MET A 118 5.58 -8.83 -11.07
N GLY A 119 4.48 -8.12 -10.85
CA GLY A 119 3.88 -7.22 -11.83
C GLY A 119 4.53 -5.83 -11.80
N PRO A 120 3.95 -4.86 -12.53
CA PRO A 120 4.45 -3.49 -12.53
C PRO A 120 4.23 -2.81 -11.18
N MET A 121 5.10 -1.83 -10.87
CA MET A 121 4.92 -0.91 -9.76
C MET A 121 3.77 0.05 -10.03
N SER A 122 3.08 0.45 -8.96
CA SER A 122 2.14 1.56 -8.99
C SER A 122 2.85 2.88 -9.25
N GLU A 123 2.06 3.89 -9.61
CA GLU A 123 2.47 5.29 -9.46
C GLU A 123 2.93 5.56 -8.02
N ALA A 124 3.90 6.46 -7.90
CA ALA A 124 4.43 6.85 -6.60
C ALA A 124 3.39 7.73 -5.88
N VAL A 125 3.00 7.33 -4.68
CA VAL A 125 2.23 8.19 -3.77
C VAL A 125 3.17 8.73 -2.71
N HIS A 126 2.90 9.93 -2.20
CA HIS A 126 3.72 10.52 -1.14
C HIS A 126 2.89 10.75 0.12
N PHE A 127 3.54 10.65 1.27
CA PHE A 127 2.95 10.99 2.55
C PHE A 127 3.99 11.71 3.42
N ARG A 128 3.59 12.83 4.01
CA ARG A 128 4.44 13.56 4.97
C ARG A 128 3.99 13.21 6.39
N THR A 129 4.90 12.67 7.17
CA THR A 129 4.66 12.37 8.59
C THR A 129 4.41 13.66 9.40
N PRO A 130 3.60 13.62 10.47
CA PRO A 130 3.39 14.76 11.35
C PRO A 130 4.69 15.31 11.96
N LYS A 131 4.65 16.57 12.40
CA LYS A 131 5.79 17.24 13.07
C LYS A 131 5.95 16.85 14.54
N THR A 132 4.85 16.53 15.20
CA THR A 132 4.78 16.26 16.65
C THR A 132 4.09 14.94 16.90
N GLU A 133 4.32 14.37 18.09
CA GLU A 133 3.72 13.10 18.46
C GLU A 133 2.25 13.25 18.88
N SER A 134 1.39 13.60 17.92
CA SER A 134 -0.07 13.71 18.02
C SER A 134 -0.62 13.87 19.46
N SER A 135 -0.33 15.00 20.10
CA SER A 135 -1.05 15.54 21.26
C SER A 135 -1.89 16.78 20.92
N ASP A 136 -1.81 17.30 19.70
CA ASP A 136 -2.35 18.61 19.34
C ASP A 136 -3.82 18.55 18.89
N LYS A 137 -4.69 18.01 19.77
CA LYS A 137 -6.13 18.30 19.78
C LYS A 137 -6.60 18.94 21.10
N MET A 138 -5.68 19.49 21.91
CA MET A 138 -6.04 20.33 23.05
C MET A 138 -5.27 21.65 23.01
N ALA A 139 -5.77 22.64 22.26
CA ALA A 139 -5.77 24.08 22.59
C ALA A 139 -6.00 24.93 21.32
N ASN A 140 -7.24 25.39 21.09
CA ASN A 140 -7.53 26.82 20.92
C ASN A 140 -9.07 27.04 20.88
N ASP A 141 -9.71 27.01 22.04
CA ASP A 141 -10.84 27.91 22.29
C ASP A 141 -10.42 28.80 23.46
N GLN A 142 -10.28 30.09 23.18
CA GLN A 142 -9.87 31.07 24.17
C GLN A 142 -11.05 31.34 25.10
N GLY A 143 -11.09 30.62 26.22
CA GLY A 143 -11.85 31.02 27.40
C GLY A 143 -11.28 32.31 27.98
N ASN A 144 -11.76 33.46 27.49
CA ASN A 144 -11.60 34.74 28.15
C ASN A 144 -12.78 34.93 29.13
N SER A 145 -12.66 34.41 30.37
CA SER A 145 -13.26 35.04 31.57
C SER A 145 -12.91 34.30 32.87
N LEU A 146 -12.07 34.97 33.66
CA LEU A 146 -12.19 35.17 35.11
C LEU A 146 -12.28 33.93 36.02
N PHE A 147 -11.14 33.53 36.58
CA PHE A 147 -11.10 33.03 37.96
C PHE A 147 -10.12 33.88 38.77
N PRO A 148 -10.57 34.77 39.68
CA PRO A 148 -9.68 35.36 40.66
C PRO A 148 -9.44 34.33 41.76
N SER A 149 -8.18 33.97 41.97
CA SER A 149 -7.73 33.28 43.19
C SER A 149 -8.01 34.16 44.39
N ILE A 150 -8.99 33.80 45.22
CA ILE A 150 -9.20 34.43 46.53
C ILE A 150 -9.07 33.37 47.62
N HIS A 151 -8.02 33.55 48.42
CA HIS A 151 -7.83 33.00 49.74
C HIS A 151 -9.11 33.17 50.58
N PHE A 152 -9.71 32.08 51.05
CA PHE A 152 -10.65 32.16 52.17
C PHE A 152 -9.91 31.91 53.47
N PHE A 153 -9.63 33.03 54.16
CA PHE A 153 -9.22 33.08 55.55
C PHE A 153 -10.44 32.75 56.44
N SER A 154 -10.19 32.01 57.53
CA SER A 154 -11.15 31.67 58.59
C SER A 154 -11.59 32.91 59.39
N MET A 155 -12.85 32.94 59.85
CA MET A 155 -13.42 33.45 61.14
C MET A 155 -14.96 33.62 60.98
N MET A 156 -15.81 32.90 61.74
CA MET A 156 -16.57 33.34 62.95
C MET A 156 -17.29 34.69 62.75
N THR A 157 -18.61 34.86 62.90
CA THR A 157 -19.50 34.56 64.04
C THR A 157 -20.98 34.74 63.65
N ASP A 158 -21.89 33.98 64.28
CA ASP A 158 -23.08 34.51 64.96
C ASP A 158 -23.44 33.55 66.12
#